data_AF-A0ABD1CPF4-F1
#
_entry.id   AF-A0ABD1CPF4-F1
#
_cell.length_a   1.000
_cell.length_b   1.000
_cell.length_c   1.000
_cell.angle_alpha   90.00
_cell.angle_beta   90.00
_cell.angle_gamma   90.00
#
_symmetry.space_group_name_H-M   'P 1'
#
loop_
_entity.id
_entity.type
_entity.pdbx_description
1 polymer ?
#
loop_
_entity_poly.entity_id
_entity_poly.type
_entity_poly.pdbx_seq_one_letter_code
_entity_poly.pdbx_strand_id
1 'polypeptide(L)'
;THQNGFLVDALYETGRHVLWACSVAWIIFACTTGYGGPINTLLSATCWQPFGKLSYCLYLLHLPLQVLLTGTQRTVRHFSDLEAIHAFGGDASLTVLASVGWTLLFEVPFANLDGSLRKVVRKKPATRTNEELTSEERR
;
A
#
# COMPACT_ATOMS: atom_id res chain seq x y z
N THR A 1 -27.73 35.44 2.89
CA THR A 1 -27.83 33.98 2.75
C THR A 1 -26.67 33.35 1.99
N HIS A 2 -26.02 34.04 1.04
CA HIS A 2 -24.89 33.53 0.25
C HIS A 2 -23.60 33.24 1.06
N GLN A 3 -23.36 34.00 2.14
CA GLN A 3 -22.15 33.86 2.97
C GLN A 3 -22.15 32.58 3.84
N ASN A 4 -23.34 32.13 4.24
CA ASN A 4 -23.50 30.92 5.06
C ASN A 4 -23.17 29.64 4.27
N GLY A 5 -23.44 29.64 2.95
CA GLY A 5 -23.13 28.50 2.09
C GLY A 5 -21.62 28.22 2.00
N PHE A 6 -20.81 29.27 1.79
CA PHE A 6 -19.35 29.13 1.71
C PHE A 6 -18.72 28.64 3.02
N LEU A 7 -19.20 29.12 4.17
CA LEU A 7 -18.71 28.66 5.47
C LEU A 7 -19.04 27.19 5.71
N VAL A 8 -20.24 26.75 5.35
CA VAL A 8 -20.64 25.34 5.48
C VAL A 8 -19.81 24.46 4.55
N ASP A 9 -19.56 24.89 3.30
CA ASP A 9 -18.75 24.16 2.33
C ASP A 9 -17.29 24.02 2.80
N ALA A 10 -16.69 25.11 3.29
CA ALA A 10 -15.34 25.10 3.83
C ALA A 10 -15.21 24.23 5.10
N LEU A 11 -16.21 24.27 5.98
CA LEU A 11 -16.25 23.41 7.18
C LEU A 11 -16.47 21.94 6.83
N TYR A 12 -17.25 21.65 5.80
CA TYR A 12 -17.47 20.28 5.32
C TYR A 12 -16.19 19.70 4.70
N GLU A 13 -15.53 20.48 3.86
CA GLU A 13 -14.32 20.08 3.15
C GLU A 13 -13.12 19.85 4.08
N THR A 14 -12.98 20.66 5.12
CA THR A 14 -11.93 20.47 6.13
C THR A 14 -12.32 19.43 7.18
N GLY A 15 -13.60 19.42 7.58
CA GLY A 15 -14.16 18.51 8.57
C GLY A 15 -14.06 17.05 8.15
N ARG A 16 -14.26 16.72 6.86
CA ARG A 16 -14.13 15.33 6.39
C ARG A 16 -12.74 14.75 6.60
N HIS A 17 -11.69 15.55 6.39
CA HIS A 17 -10.31 15.11 6.56
C HIS A 17 -9.98 14.91 8.04
N VAL A 18 -10.45 15.83 8.89
CA VAL A 18 -10.29 15.73 10.34
C VAL A 18 -11.05 14.54 10.89
N LEU A 19 -12.30 14.33 10.48
CA LEU A 19 -13.10 13.18 10.91
C LEU A 19 -12.47 11.85 10.48
N TRP A 20 -11.95 11.78 9.25
CA TRP A 20 -11.22 10.60 8.80
C TRP A 20 -9.95 10.36 9.62
N ALA A 21 -9.14 11.40 9.86
CA ALA A 21 -7.94 11.30 10.68
C ALA A 21 -8.27 10.90 12.14
N CYS A 22 -9.30 11.50 12.73
CA CYS A 22 -9.80 11.15 14.06
C CYS A 22 -10.28 9.70 14.13
N SER A 23 -11.00 9.22 13.11
CA SER A 23 -11.44 7.83 13.02
C SER A 23 -10.25 6.87 13.00
N VAL A 24 -9.22 7.15 12.20
CA VAL A 24 -8.00 6.32 12.14
C VAL A 24 -7.22 6.40 13.45
N ALA A 25 -7.07 7.60 14.03
CA ALA A 25 -6.39 7.81 15.31
C ALA A 25 -7.07 7.03 16.44
N TRP A 26 -8.40 7.00 16.46
CA TRP A 26 -9.17 6.23 17.43
C TRP A 26 -8.89 4.73 17.32
N ILE A 27 -8.82 4.20 16.09
CA ILE A 27 -8.49 2.79 15.84
C ILE A 27 -7.09 2.47 16.38
N ILE A 28 -6.10 3.33 16.10
CA ILE A 28 -4.73 3.16 16.60
C ILE A 28 -4.71 3.18 18.13
N PHE A 29 -5.40 4.15 18.75
CA PHE A 29 -5.51 4.26 20.20
C PHE A 29 -6.12 3.00 20.82
N ALA A 30 -7.20 2.48 20.24
CA ALA A 30 -7.84 1.23 20.67
C ALA A 30 -6.89 0.03 20.56
N CYS A 31 -6.08 -0.05 19.50
CA CYS A 31 -5.04 -1.07 19.36
C CYS A 31 -3.95 -0.95 20.45
N THR A 32 -3.48 0.26 20.75
CA THR A 32 -2.42 0.48 21.76
C THR A 32 -2.87 0.23 23.20
N THR A 33 -4.15 0.43 23.51
CA THR A 33 -4.72 0.25 24.85
C THR A 33 -5.05 -1.22 25.15
N GLY A 34 -4.77 -2.15 24.22
CA GLY A 34 -5.02 -3.58 24.40
C GLY A 34 -6.47 -4.01 24.22
N TYR A 35 -7.40 -3.07 24.02
CA TYR A 35 -8.81 -3.31 23.72
C TYR A 35 -9.08 -3.57 22.22
N GLY A 36 -8.03 -3.64 21.39
CA GLY A 36 -8.14 -3.78 19.94
C GLY A 36 -8.61 -5.14 19.42
N GLY A 37 -8.74 -6.16 20.27
CA GLY A 37 -9.31 -7.48 19.94
C GLY A 37 -8.92 -8.01 18.53
N PRO A 38 -9.90 -8.24 17.62
CA PRO A 38 -9.64 -8.76 16.27
C PRO A 38 -8.94 -7.77 15.34
N ILE A 39 -9.07 -6.46 15.57
CA ILE A 39 -8.45 -5.41 14.73
C ILE A 39 -6.94 -5.43 14.91
N ASN A 40 -6.45 -5.66 16.14
CA ASN A 40 -5.02 -5.82 16.41
C ASN A 40 -4.43 -7.04 15.67
N THR A 41 -5.18 -8.16 15.62
CA THR A 41 -4.76 -9.36 14.87
C THR A 41 -4.78 -9.13 13.36
N LEU A 42 -5.75 -8.37 12.86
CA LEU A 42 -5.83 -7.96 11.44
C LEU A 42 -4.67 -7.05 11.04
N LEU A 43 -4.33 -6.04 11.86
CA LEU A 43 -3.23 -5.12 11.60
C LEU A 43 -1.85 -5.77 11.79
N SER A 44 -1.74 -6.72 12.73
CA SER A 44 -0.51 -7.50 12.93
C SER A 44 -0.34 -8.63 11.92
N ALA A 45 -1.31 -8.86 11.03
CA ALA A 45 -1.21 -9.91 10.02
C ALA A 45 -0.15 -9.53 8.98
N THR A 46 0.75 -10.47 8.67
CA THR A 46 1.76 -10.35 7.60
C THR A 46 1.16 -9.99 6.22
N CYS A 47 -0.16 -10.14 6.06
CA CYS A 47 -0.92 -9.73 4.88
C CYS A 47 -0.88 -8.22 4.59
N TRP A 48 -0.67 -7.36 5.60
CA TRP A 48 -0.58 -5.91 5.39
C TRP A 48 0.76 -5.45 4.78
N GLN A 49 1.81 -6.26 4.95
CA GLN A 49 3.15 -5.94 4.52
C GLN A 49 3.37 -5.95 2.98
N PRO A 50 2.74 -6.84 2.20
CA PRO A 50 2.67 -6.71 0.74
C PRO A 50 1.63 -5.66 0.29
N PHE A 51 0.54 -5.46 1.05
CA PHE A 51 -0.52 -4.52 0.67
C PHE A 51 0.01 -3.07 0.56
N GLY A 52 0.86 -2.63 1.50
CA GLY A 52 1.47 -1.31 1.42
C GLY A 52 2.37 -1.10 0.20
N LYS A 53 3.06 -2.16 -0.27
CA LYS A 53 3.89 -2.09 -1.48
C LYS A 53 3.03 -2.06 -2.75
N LEU A 54 1.95 -2.83 -2.77
CA LEU A 54 1.00 -2.85 -3.88
C LEU A 54 0.35 -1.47 -4.08
N SER A 55 -0.09 -0.81 -3.01
CA SER A 55 -0.62 0.56 -3.09
C SER A 55 0.39 1.57 -3.61
N TYR A 56 1.69 1.40 -3.28
CA TYR A 56 2.76 2.26 -3.79
C TYR A 56 3.00 2.06 -5.29
N CYS A 57 3.04 0.81 -5.75
CA CYS A 57 3.14 0.49 -7.18
C CYS A 57 1.94 1.05 -7.97
N LEU A 58 0.73 0.90 -7.43
CA LEU A 58 -0.49 1.47 -8.00
C LEU A 58 -0.39 2.99 -8.15
N TYR A 59 0.06 3.68 -7.10
CA TYR A 59 0.25 5.13 -7.12
C TYR A 59 1.26 5.57 -8.19
N LEU A 60 2.40 4.88 -8.30
CA LEU A 60 3.42 5.19 -9.31
C LEU A 60 2.94 4.95 -10.74
N LEU A 61 2.12 3.92 -10.98
CA LEU A 61 1.59 3.60 -12.32
C LEU A 61 0.37 4.42 -12.70
N HIS A 62 -0.38 4.93 -11.72
CA HIS A 62 -1.59 5.69 -11.95
C HIS A 62 -1.35 6.96 -12.78
N LEU A 63 -0.42 7.81 -12.35
CA LEU A 63 -0.09 9.06 -13.05
C LEU A 63 0.34 8.87 -14.51
N PRO A 64 1.32 8.00 -14.84
CA PRO A 64 1.73 7.80 -16.24
C PRO A 64 0.63 7.17 -17.09
N LEU A 65 -0.18 6.24 -16.56
CA LEU A 65 -1.33 5.69 -17.29
C LEU A 65 -2.36 6.76 -17.60
N GLN A 66 -2.75 7.54 -16.59
CA GLN A 66 -3.73 8.62 -16.76
C GLN A 66 -3.26 9.67 -17.77
N VAL A 67 -1.97 10.02 -17.76
CA VAL A 67 -1.37 10.93 -18.74
C VAL A 67 -1.39 10.32 -20.15
N LEU A 68 -1.07 9.04 -20.29
CA LEU A 68 -1.06 8.36 -21.60
C LEU A 68 -2.48 8.22 -22.19
N LEU A 69 -3.46 7.87 -21.35
CA LEU A 69 -4.86 7.74 -21.71
C LEU A 69 -5.44 9.10 -22.10
N THR A 70 -5.18 10.14 -21.31
CA THR A 70 -5.59 11.52 -21.62
C THR A 70 -4.90 12.06 -22.88
N GLY A 71 -3.61 11.76 -23.08
CA GLY A 71 -2.86 12.17 -24.27
C GLY A 71 -3.32 11.49 -25.57
N THR A 72 -3.93 10.31 -25.45
CA THR A 72 -4.51 9.54 -26.56
C THR A 72 -5.93 10.02 -26.90
N GLN A 73 -6.66 10.59 -25.94
CA GLN A 73 -7.98 11.20 -26.13
C GLN A 73 -7.85 12.58 -26.80
N ARG A 74 -7.66 12.60 -28.13
CA ARG A 74 -7.66 13.84 -28.95
C ARG A 74 -9.07 14.33 -29.36
N THR A 75 -10.13 13.72 -28.86
CA THR A 75 -11.51 14.07 -29.27
C THR A 75 -12.35 14.57 -28.10
N VAL A 76 -13.24 15.52 -28.38
CA VAL A 76 -14.16 16.12 -27.40
C VAL A 76 -15.24 15.09 -27.06
N ARG A 77 -15.11 14.41 -25.91
CA ARG A 77 -16.12 13.46 -25.43
C ARG A 77 -17.44 14.21 -25.26
N HIS A 78 -18.50 13.77 -25.95
CA HIS A 78 -19.82 14.35 -25.78
C HIS A 78 -20.30 14.10 -24.35
N PHE A 79 -20.65 15.18 -23.65
CA PHE A 79 -21.00 15.22 -22.24
C PHE A 79 -22.36 14.53 -21.99
N SER A 80 -22.34 13.23 -21.77
CA SER A 80 -23.40 12.53 -21.06
C SER A 80 -22.77 11.95 -19.80
N ASP A 81 -23.34 12.22 -18.63
CA ASP A 81 -22.79 11.78 -17.33
C ASP A 81 -22.56 10.27 -17.28
N LEU A 82 -23.40 9.51 -17.99
CA LEU A 82 -23.30 8.04 -18.07
C LEU A 82 -22.04 7.58 -18.83
N GLU A 83 -21.70 8.27 -19.92
CA GLU A 83 -20.51 7.98 -20.74
C GLU A 83 -19.22 8.31 -19.98
N ALA A 84 -19.25 9.38 -19.17
CA ALA A 84 -18.12 9.78 -18.34
C ALA A 84 -17.84 8.75 -17.23
N ILE A 85 -18.89 8.30 -16.53
CA ILE A 85 -18.76 7.29 -15.46
C ILE A 85 -18.25 5.95 -16.03
N HIS A 86 -18.78 5.53 -17.18
CA HIS A 86 -18.35 4.29 -17.83
C HIS A 86 -16.90 4.36 -18.32
N ALA A 87 -16.49 5.48 -18.93
CA ALA A 87 -15.12 5.69 -19.38
C ALA A 87 -14.14 5.73 -18.19
N PHE A 88 -14.50 6.44 -17.12
CA PHE A 88 -13.70 6.50 -15.89
C PHE A 88 -13.56 5.12 -15.23
N GLY A 89 -14.65 4.35 -15.15
CA GLY A 89 -14.61 2.99 -14.61
C GLY A 89 -13.72 2.05 -15.44
N GLY A 90 -13.73 2.20 -16.76
CA GLY A 90 -12.85 1.47 -17.67
C GLY A 90 -11.37 1.79 -17.45
N ASP A 91 -11.04 3.08 -17.38
CA ASP A 91 -9.67 3.56 -17.15
C ASP A 91 -9.14 3.13 -15.78
N ALA A 92 -9.96 3.26 -14.74
CA ALA A 92 -9.64 2.85 -13.38
C ALA A 92 -9.42 1.33 -13.28
N SER A 93 -10.31 0.53 -13.84
CA SER A 93 -10.18 -0.94 -13.81
C SER A 93 -8.95 -1.41 -14.59
N LEU A 94 -8.66 -0.81 -15.75
CA LEU A 94 -7.49 -1.17 -16.56
C LEU A 94 -6.17 -0.79 -15.87
N THR A 95 -6.13 0.36 -15.19
CA THR A 95 -4.98 0.80 -14.39
C THR A 95 -4.74 -0.13 -13.19
N VAL A 96 -5.82 -0.53 -12.50
CA VAL A 96 -5.73 -1.48 -11.37
C VAL A 96 -5.22 -2.84 -11.87
N LEU A 97 -5.75 -3.35 -12.98
CA LEU A 97 -5.29 -4.63 -13.55
C LEU A 97 -3.82 -4.59 -13.99
N ALA A 98 -3.41 -3.51 -14.66
CA ALA A 98 -2.02 -3.32 -15.07
C ALA A 98 -1.07 -3.22 -13.86
N SER A 99 -1.48 -2.50 -12.81
CA SER A 99 -0.72 -2.43 -11.57
C SER A 99 -0.62 -3.79 -10.89
N VAL A 100 -1.72 -4.54 -10.79
CA VAL A 100 -1.70 -5.89 -10.19
C VAL A 100 -0.77 -6.81 -10.99
N GLY A 101 -0.82 -6.76 -12.32
CA GLY A 101 0.08 -7.53 -13.19
C GLY A 101 1.55 -7.17 -12.96
N TRP A 102 1.89 -5.88 -12.90
CA TRP A 102 3.24 -5.41 -12.64
C TRP A 102 3.74 -5.85 -11.25
N THR A 103 2.90 -5.67 -10.24
CA THR A 103 3.20 -6.10 -8.87
C THR A 103 3.42 -7.61 -8.80
N LEU A 104 2.59 -8.43 -9.46
CA LEU A 104 2.79 -9.89 -9.47
C LEU A 104 4.11 -10.28 -10.18
N LEU A 105 4.44 -9.60 -11.28
CA LEU A 105 5.63 -9.93 -12.07
C LEU A 105 6.94 -9.58 -11.36
N PHE A 106 6.96 -8.48 -10.61
CA PHE A 106 8.18 -7.97 -9.98
C PHE A 106 8.27 -8.27 -8.48
N GLU A 107 7.15 -8.28 -7.76
CA GLU A 107 7.14 -8.52 -6.32
C GLU A 107 7.36 -10.00 -5.98
N VAL A 108 6.79 -10.94 -6.76
CA VAL A 108 7.00 -12.39 -6.56
C VAL A 108 8.47 -12.81 -6.71
N PRO A 109 9.22 -12.41 -7.77
CA PRO A 109 10.64 -12.75 -7.85
C PRO A 109 11.46 -12.06 -6.75
N PHE A 110 11.13 -10.82 -6.37
CA PHE A 110 11.83 -10.12 -5.28
C PHE A 110 11.56 -10.74 -3.90
N ALA A 111 10.33 -11.17 -3.62
CA ALA A 111 9.99 -11.86 -2.38
C ALA A 111 10.72 -13.21 -2.27
N ASN A 112 10.82 -13.94 -3.39
CA ASN A 112 11.58 -15.18 -3.45
C ASN A 112 13.09 -14.94 -3.28
N LEU A 113 13.61 -13.83 -3.80
CA LEU A 113 15.00 -13.39 -3.60
C LEU A 113 15.28 -13.03 -2.13
N ASP A 114 14.39 -12.30 -1.45
CA ASP A 114 14.55 -11.97 -0.02
C ASP A 114 14.62 -13.24 0.85
N GLY A 115 13.78 -14.23 0.56
CA GLY A 115 13.81 -15.52 1.23
C GLY A 115 15.14 -16.27 1.05
N SER A 116 15.74 -16.22 -0.14
CA SER A 116 17.06 -16.79 -0.40
C SER A 116 18.18 -15.98 0.23
N LEU A 117 18.11 -14.65 0.19
CA LEU A 117 19.10 -13.75 0.77
C LEU A 117 19.15 -13.90 2.30
N ARG A 118 17.99 -13.98 2.98
CA ARG A 118 17.90 -14.25 4.42
C ARG A 118 18.49 -15.61 4.79
N LYS A 119 18.30 -16.64 3.95
CA LYS A 119 18.91 -17.98 4.17
C LYS A 119 20.43 -17.93 4.01
N VAL A 120 20.94 -17.15 3.05
CA VAL A 120 22.39 -16.94 2.85
C VAL A 120 23.00 -16.12 3.99
N VAL A 121 22.33 -15.07 4.46
CA VAL A 121 22.78 -14.24 5.59
C VAL A 121 22.75 -15.03 6.91
N ARG A 122 21.72 -15.84 7.16
CA ARG A 122 21.66 -16.76 8.33
C ARG A 122 22.72 -17.87 8.30
N LYS A 123 23.34 -18.16 7.15
CA LYS A 123 24.36 -19.21 7.01
C LYS A 123 25.80 -18.79 7.32
N LYS A 124 26.07 -17.56 7.78
CA LYS A 124 27.39 -17.17 8.34
C LYS A 124 27.40 -17.25 9.88
N PRO A 125 28.49 -17.71 10.51
CA PRO A 125 28.64 -19.11 10.92
C PRO A 125 28.85 -19.26 12.44
N ALA A 126 28.14 -20.22 13.07
CA ALA A 126 28.35 -20.64 14.46
C ALA A 126 29.26 -21.87 14.60
N THR A 127 30.11 -22.14 13.60
CA THR A 127 30.98 -23.34 13.61
C THR A 127 32.41 -23.05 14.08
N ARG A 128 32.82 -21.77 14.24
CA ARG A 128 34.20 -21.45 14.65
C ARG A 128 34.49 -21.57 16.15
N THR A 129 33.47 -21.60 17.00
CA THR A 129 33.69 -21.57 18.46
C THR A 129 33.97 -22.96 19.04
N ASN A 130 33.44 -24.04 18.44
CA ASN A 130 33.58 -25.39 18.99
C ASN A 130 34.94 -26.05 18.68
N GLU A 131 35.62 -25.65 17.61
CA GLU A 131 36.97 -26.14 17.29
C GLU A 131 38.07 -25.45 18.14
N GLU A 132 37.87 -24.19 18.54
CA GLU A 132 38.79 -23.51 19.47
C GLU A 132 38.59 -23.98 20.92
N LEU A 133 37.34 -24.16 21.39
CA LEU A 133 37.08 -24.69 22.74
C LEU A 133 37.57 -26.14 22.91
N THR A 134 37.47 -26.99 21.88
CA THR A 134 37.96 -28.39 21.95
C THR A 134 39.49 -28.49 21.81
N SER A 135 40.17 -27.47 21.27
CA SER A 135 41.63 -27.44 21.16
C SER A 135 42.31 -26.76 22.36
N GLU A 136 41.61 -25.86 23.07
CA GLU A 136 42.01 -25.37 24.39
C GLU A 136 41.72 -26.39 25.51
N GLU A 137 40.62 -27.15 25.46
CA GLU A 137 40.33 -28.21 26.45
C GLU A 137 41.26 -29.44 26.31
N ARG A 138 41.97 -29.54 25.18
CA ARG A 138 42.91 -30.63 24.88
C ARG A 138 44.39 -30.20 24.95
N ARG A 139 44.68 -29.01 25.49
CA ARG A 139 46.02 -28.50 25.80
C ARG A 139 46.19 -28.36 27.31
#